data_AF-A0A934AXK0-F1
#
_entry.id   AF-A0A934AXK0-F1
#
_cell.length_a   1.000
_cell.length_b   1.000
_cell.length_c   1.000
_cell.angle_alpha   90.00
_cell.angle_beta   90.00
_cell.angle_gamma   90.00
#
_symmetry.space_group_name_H-M   'P 1'
#
loop_
_entity.id
_entity.type
_entity.pdbx_description
1 polymer ?
#
loop_
_entity_poly.entity_id
_entity_poly.type
_entity_poly.pdbx_seq_one_letter_code
_entity_poly.pdbx_strand_id
1 'polypeptide(L)'
;MKNKSHLIYLSLLVLVFSLFVGGVAEATVPQTINYQGFLTNTAGQPVNGPVTIVFSLYDMDSGGTALWSETHQNVDLIKGVYSVILGNGNPTPVVINLPFDVQYYLGVKVGTDQEMTPRQVLTAVPYAFRALTVPAASITSEQIAPGSITVEKLADMCAVGEVLKKTASGWVCGAPPCIPNVFVNCYSGPANTLNIGSCKSGIRRCSAQGSFGLCEGEILPVSEVCDGLDNDCDGIVDNALNAPAWSRDNDGDGFGNPNDTIVSCTQPAGYVANSRDCNDTLTSVFQTTGMDPIRMVGGIEICGDGFDNNCNGQTDEVSCLAAACNAMEIVSFNCNGNLGCLQYLPPVSGACSNALGTVRTCLEGSHCMEQTGGIAYYCAIQHCRPQWEAAFGAFPPACTDGETLACGSTVGECRQGTQSCAGGQWGACTGSIDPVAEICGDGKDNNCNGVIDEPGAWYFDGDGDGFGDFSQELSQCEQPVGYVDNQFDCVDTDASIHPDALEVCDAIDNNCDGYTDEGCPSCSDLIKNGDETDIDCGGPMCGPSCVPNQSCIIDSDCITWLCGAAGKCTGCLLDSQCASGVCNQLSGFCNPN
;
A
#
# COMPACT_ATOMS: atom_id res chain seq x y z
N MET A 1 40.33 -13.41 -29.40
CA MET A 1 38.85 -13.48 -29.57
C MET A 1 38.11 -12.39 -28.78
N LYS A 2 38.64 -11.15 -28.70
CA LYS A 2 38.02 -10.04 -27.92
C LYS A 2 37.44 -8.89 -28.74
N ASN A 3 37.55 -8.90 -30.08
CA ASN A 3 37.08 -7.79 -30.94
C ASN A 3 35.79 -8.07 -31.72
N LYS A 4 35.16 -9.25 -31.59
CA LYS A 4 33.93 -9.59 -32.32
C LYS A 4 32.64 -9.25 -31.56
N SER A 5 32.67 -9.19 -30.23
CA SER A 5 31.49 -8.88 -29.41
C SER A 5 31.07 -7.41 -29.48
N HIS A 6 32.03 -6.47 -29.49
CA HIS A 6 31.72 -5.04 -29.60
C HIS A 6 31.12 -4.63 -30.96
N LEU A 7 31.49 -5.31 -32.05
CA LEU A 7 30.92 -5.03 -33.37
C LEU A 7 29.46 -5.49 -33.49
N ILE A 8 29.09 -6.57 -32.79
CA ILE A 8 27.72 -7.11 -32.81
C ILE A 8 26.78 -6.23 -31.97
N TYR A 9 27.21 -5.77 -30.80
CA TYR A 9 26.44 -4.82 -29.98
C TYR A 9 26.23 -3.48 -30.68
N LEU A 10 27.27 -2.93 -31.34
CA LEU A 10 27.13 -1.67 -32.06
C LEU A 10 26.20 -1.80 -33.27
N SER A 11 26.19 -2.96 -33.93
CA SER A 11 25.29 -3.23 -35.07
C SER A 11 23.84 -3.44 -34.65
N LEU A 12 23.59 -4.11 -33.52
CA LEU A 12 22.25 -4.30 -32.95
C LEU A 12 21.65 -3.00 -32.41
N LEU A 13 22.48 -2.14 -31.80
CA LEU A 13 22.03 -0.85 -31.26
C LEU A 13 21.68 0.14 -32.38
N VAL A 14 22.39 0.10 -33.51
CA VAL A 14 22.04 0.86 -34.72
C VAL A 14 20.77 0.32 -35.37
N LEU A 15 20.55 -1.01 -35.40
CA LEU A 15 19.37 -1.61 -36.02
C LEU A 15 18.08 -1.35 -35.20
N VAL A 16 18.17 -1.37 -33.86
CA VAL A 16 17.06 -1.06 -32.95
C VAL A 16 16.72 0.44 -32.97
N PHE A 17 17.73 1.33 -33.07
CA PHE A 17 17.49 2.77 -33.23
C PHE A 17 16.87 3.11 -34.60
N SER A 18 17.16 2.32 -35.64
CA SER A 18 16.58 2.49 -36.98
C SER A 18 15.11 2.05 -37.08
N LEU A 19 14.64 1.19 -36.16
CA LEU A 19 13.27 0.67 -36.13
C LEU A 19 12.28 1.55 -35.35
N PHE A 20 12.78 2.58 -34.64
CA PHE A 20 11.97 3.53 -33.85
C PHE A 20 11.73 4.88 -34.54
N VAL A 21 12.27 5.12 -35.73
CA VAL A 21 11.96 6.34 -36.50
C VAL A 21 10.70 6.08 -37.33
N GLY A 22 9.57 5.99 -36.65
CA GLY A 22 8.26 6.16 -37.28
C GLY A 22 8.22 7.54 -37.91
N GLY A 23 8.18 7.60 -39.24
CA GLY A 23 8.07 8.86 -39.97
C GLY A 23 6.76 9.54 -39.62
N VAL A 24 6.83 10.60 -38.82
CA VAL A 24 5.75 11.57 -38.70
C VAL A 24 5.56 12.21 -40.08
N ALA A 25 4.44 11.94 -40.73
CA ALA A 25 4.04 12.67 -41.91
C ALA A 25 3.49 14.02 -41.45
N GLU A 26 4.39 14.96 -41.16
CA GLU A 26 4.07 16.37 -40.99
C GLU A 26 3.57 16.90 -42.35
N ALA A 27 2.32 17.34 -42.43
CA ALA A 27 1.86 18.13 -43.57
C ALA A 27 2.55 19.49 -43.49
N THR A 28 3.75 19.60 -44.06
CA THR A 28 4.55 20.82 -43.97
C THR A 28 3.87 21.94 -44.75
N VAL A 29 3.41 22.98 -44.06
CA VAL A 29 3.00 24.23 -44.71
C VAL A 29 4.27 24.88 -45.30
N PRO A 30 4.28 25.27 -46.59
CA PRO A 30 5.45 25.92 -47.17
C PRO A 30 5.81 27.20 -46.40
N GLN A 31 6.99 27.21 -45.74
CA GLN A 31 7.52 28.37 -45.00
C GLN A 31 8.23 29.36 -45.93
N THR A 32 7.55 29.74 -47.02
CA THR A 32 8.10 30.61 -48.07
C THR A 32 7.16 31.75 -48.40
N ILE A 33 7.71 32.95 -48.70
CA ILE A 33 6.93 34.16 -48.99
C ILE A 33 7.24 34.64 -50.41
N ASN A 34 6.24 34.77 -51.28
CA ASN A 34 6.45 35.40 -52.59
C ASN A 34 6.59 36.91 -52.43
N TYR A 35 7.66 37.49 -52.98
CA TYR A 35 7.93 38.93 -52.91
C TYR A 35 8.31 39.49 -54.28
N GLN A 36 7.70 40.62 -54.64
CA GLN A 36 7.94 41.33 -55.89
C GLN A 36 8.26 42.78 -55.62
N GLY A 37 9.12 43.35 -56.44
CA GLY A 37 9.49 44.75 -56.31
C GLY A 37 9.86 45.39 -57.65
N PHE A 38 9.98 46.71 -57.62
CA PHE A 38 10.44 47.52 -58.73
C PHE A 38 11.65 48.34 -58.30
N LEU A 39 12.78 48.16 -58.99
CA LEU A 39 14.04 48.84 -58.70
C LEU A 39 14.35 49.89 -59.76
N THR A 40 14.66 51.09 -59.29
CA THR A 40 15.23 52.17 -60.10
C THR A 40 16.64 52.50 -59.66
N ASN A 41 17.44 53.04 -60.58
CA ASN A 41 18.71 53.67 -60.24
C ASN A 41 18.48 55.08 -59.67
N THR A 42 19.56 55.76 -59.27
CA THR A 42 19.52 57.13 -58.74
C THR A 42 18.93 58.16 -59.70
N ALA A 43 18.90 57.89 -61.01
CA ALA A 43 18.26 58.73 -62.02
C ALA A 43 16.77 58.41 -62.23
N GLY A 44 16.19 57.50 -61.44
CA GLY A 44 14.80 57.05 -61.56
C GLY A 44 14.55 56.10 -62.74
N GLN A 45 15.59 55.64 -63.42
CA GLN A 45 15.45 54.72 -64.55
C GLN A 45 15.37 53.27 -64.05
N PRO A 46 14.52 52.42 -64.66
CA PRO A 46 14.40 51.03 -64.24
C PRO A 46 15.70 50.25 -64.46
N VAL A 47 16.12 49.49 -63.46
CA VAL A 47 17.32 48.65 -63.53
C VAL A 47 17.05 47.43 -64.41
N ASN A 48 18.00 47.05 -65.26
CA ASN A 48 17.94 45.84 -66.08
C ASN A 48 19.18 44.97 -65.87
N GLY A 49 18.99 43.67 -65.79
CA GLY A 49 20.07 42.69 -65.58
C GLY A 49 20.16 42.16 -64.15
N PRO A 50 21.07 41.21 -63.89
CA PRO A 50 21.18 40.51 -62.63
C PRO A 50 21.72 41.40 -61.51
N VAL A 51 21.09 41.35 -60.34
CA VAL A 51 21.52 42.06 -59.14
C VAL A 51 21.47 41.13 -57.92
N THR A 52 22.34 41.36 -56.94
CA THR A 52 22.26 40.65 -55.65
C THR A 52 21.42 41.45 -54.68
N ILE A 53 20.42 40.81 -54.07
CA ILE A 53 19.50 41.45 -53.11
C ILE A 53 19.52 40.63 -51.82
N VAL A 54 19.63 41.32 -50.68
CA VAL A 54 19.53 40.75 -49.34
C VAL A 54 18.19 41.16 -48.74
N PHE A 55 17.45 40.18 -48.23
CA PHE A 55 16.19 40.38 -47.52
C PHE A 55 16.38 40.04 -46.05
N SER A 56 15.80 40.85 -45.17
CA SER A 56 15.90 40.67 -43.72
C SER A 56 14.56 40.92 -43.05
N LEU A 57 14.24 40.15 -42.01
CA LEU A 57 13.04 40.31 -41.20
C LEU A 57 13.39 40.85 -39.82
N TYR A 58 12.57 41.77 -39.35
CA TYR A 58 12.72 42.48 -38.06
C TYR A 58 11.38 42.53 -37.33
N ASP A 59 11.44 42.64 -36.01
CA ASP A 59 10.30 42.92 -35.11
C ASP A 59 10.07 44.42 -34.89
N MET A 60 10.92 45.28 -35.46
CA MET A 60 10.82 46.75 -35.37
C MET A 60 11.04 47.46 -36.71
N ASP A 61 10.47 48.65 -36.84
CA ASP A 61 10.42 49.45 -38.08
C ASP A 61 11.77 50.11 -38.46
N SER A 62 12.67 50.29 -37.50
CA SER A 62 14.01 50.84 -37.69
C SER A 62 14.98 50.36 -36.58
N GLY A 63 16.27 50.21 -36.91
CA GLY A 63 17.25 49.66 -35.96
C GLY A 63 17.11 48.16 -35.73
N GLY A 64 17.58 47.67 -34.58
CA GLY A 64 17.48 46.26 -34.19
C GLY A 64 18.43 45.30 -34.93
N THR A 65 18.41 44.03 -34.50
CA THR A 65 19.13 42.93 -35.17
C THR A 65 18.16 42.18 -36.07
N ALA A 66 18.62 41.74 -37.25
CA ALA A 66 17.79 40.93 -38.13
C ALA A 66 17.49 39.58 -37.46
N LEU A 67 16.20 39.23 -37.35
CA LEU A 67 15.74 37.95 -36.79
C LEU A 67 15.90 36.81 -37.80
N TRP A 68 15.82 37.16 -39.08
CA TRP A 68 16.09 36.27 -40.20
C TRP A 68 16.67 37.11 -41.35
N SER A 69 17.58 36.51 -42.13
CA SER A 69 18.15 37.17 -43.30
C SER A 69 18.57 36.13 -44.34
N GLU A 70 18.32 36.44 -45.61
CA GLU A 70 18.78 35.62 -46.72
C GLU A 70 19.27 36.49 -47.88
N THR A 71 20.14 35.90 -48.71
CA THR A 71 20.69 36.55 -49.90
C THR A 71 20.20 35.84 -51.15
N HIS A 72 19.71 36.61 -52.11
CA HIS A 72 19.43 36.17 -53.47
C HIS A 72 20.49 36.74 -54.41
N GLN A 73 21.34 35.87 -54.93
CA GLN A 73 22.31 36.21 -55.97
C GLN A 73 21.67 36.08 -57.36
N ASN A 74 22.11 36.93 -58.29
CA ASN A 74 21.66 36.92 -59.69
C ASN A 74 20.14 37.03 -59.87
N VAL A 75 19.49 37.91 -59.11
CA VAL A 75 18.07 38.25 -59.33
C VAL A 75 17.97 39.02 -60.64
N ASP A 76 17.34 38.44 -61.65
CA ASP A 76 17.17 39.09 -62.95
C ASP A 76 16.07 40.15 -62.89
N LEU A 77 16.44 41.41 -63.13
CA LEU A 77 15.49 42.51 -63.26
C LEU A 77 15.16 42.75 -64.73
N ILE A 78 13.86 42.72 -65.05
CA ILE A 78 13.35 43.04 -66.39
C ILE A 78 12.55 44.33 -66.28
N LYS A 79 13.10 45.40 -66.87
CA LYS A 79 12.55 46.76 -66.79
C LYS A 79 12.25 47.20 -65.36
N GLY A 80 13.16 46.90 -64.43
CA GLY A 80 13.05 47.22 -63.01
C GLY A 80 12.25 46.21 -62.18
N VAL A 81 11.46 45.32 -62.78
CA VAL A 81 10.62 44.37 -62.03
C VAL A 81 11.43 43.11 -61.67
N TYR A 82 11.26 42.62 -60.44
CA TYR A 82 11.73 41.30 -60.01
C TYR A 82 10.66 40.54 -59.20
N SER A 83 10.81 39.22 -59.14
CA SER A 83 10.00 38.32 -58.31
C SER A 83 10.91 37.27 -57.68
N VAL A 84 10.82 37.11 -56.37
CA VAL A 84 11.60 36.12 -55.61
C VAL A 84 10.69 35.36 -54.64
N ILE A 85 11.14 34.20 -54.19
CA ILE A 85 10.48 33.43 -53.13
C ILE A 85 11.41 33.46 -51.93
N LEU A 86 10.99 34.16 -50.89
CA LEU A 86 11.72 34.22 -49.64
C LEU A 86 11.62 32.90 -48.88
N GLY A 87 12.66 32.52 -48.14
CA GLY A 87 12.80 31.19 -47.51
C GLY A 87 13.39 30.14 -48.46
N ASN A 88 13.75 30.55 -49.67
CA ASN A 88 14.33 29.73 -50.73
C ASN A 88 15.46 30.48 -51.45
N GLY A 89 16.31 31.17 -50.68
CA GLY A 89 17.48 31.91 -51.14
C GLY A 89 18.45 31.11 -52.02
N ASN A 90 19.23 31.83 -52.81
CA ASN A 90 20.23 31.29 -53.74
C ASN A 90 21.57 32.00 -53.46
N PRO A 91 22.63 31.29 -53.00
CA PRO A 91 22.90 29.86 -53.18
C PRO A 91 22.37 28.90 -52.10
N THR A 92 21.95 29.43 -50.95
CA THR A 92 21.53 28.61 -49.80
C THR A 92 20.17 29.06 -49.31
N PRO A 93 19.15 28.18 -49.34
CA PRO A 93 17.87 28.43 -48.70
C PRO A 93 18.03 28.66 -47.20
N VAL A 94 17.33 29.66 -46.66
CA VAL A 94 17.27 29.93 -45.21
C VAL A 94 15.82 29.82 -44.78
N VAL A 95 15.48 28.73 -44.09
CA VAL A 95 14.10 28.49 -43.62
C VAL A 95 13.62 29.62 -42.71
N ILE A 96 12.44 30.15 -42.98
CA ILE A 96 11.81 31.18 -42.15
C ILE A 96 11.15 30.50 -40.94
N ASN A 97 11.90 30.39 -39.84
CA ASN A 97 11.40 29.82 -38.59
C ASN A 97 10.96 30.92 -37.61
N LEU A 98 9.99 31.72 -38.01
CA LEU A 98 9.40 32.77 -37.19
C LEU A 98 7.91 32.47 -36.93
N PRO A 99 7.38 32.75 -35.73
CA PRO A 99 6.01 32.41 -35.36
C PRO A 99 4.93 33.29 -36.04
N PHE A 100 5.27 34.45 -36.61
CA PHE A 100 4.32 35.40 -37.22
C PHE A 100 3.15 35.82 -36.31
N ASP A 101 3.37 35.82 -35.00
CA ASP A 101 2.42 36.18 -33.94
C ASP A 101 2.50 37.67 -33.52
N VAL A 102 3.58 38.34 -33.89
CA VAL A 102 3.80 39.79 -33.71
C VAL A 102 3.98 40.49 -35.06
N GLN A 103 4.03 41.83 -35.06
CA GLN A 103 4.25 42.61 -36.27
C GLN A 103 5.70 42.48 -36.75
N TYR A 104 5.89 42.02 -37.99
CA TYR A 104 7.21 41.96 -38.63
C TYR A 104 7.37 43.00 -39.75
N TYR A 105 8.62 43.36 -40.03
CA TYR A 105 9.02 44.33 -41.05
C TYR A 105 10.09 43.71 -41.97
N LEU A 106 9.93 43.92 -43.28
CA LEU A 106 10.86 43.46 -44.31
C LEU A 106 11.83 44.59 -44.69
N GLY A 107 13.12 44.35 -44.47
CA GLY A 107 14.23 45.14 -44.96
C GLY A 107 14.76 44.60 -46.29
N VAL A 108 15.11 45.51 -47.20
CA VAL A 108 15.66 45.19 -48.52
C VAL A 108 16.97 45.95 -48.72
N LYS A 109 18.03 45.22 -49.03
CA LYS A 109 19.35 45.79 -49.34
C LYS A 109 19.82 45.30 -50.70
N VAL A 110 20.21 46.21 -51.58
CA VAL A 110 20.61 45.89 -52.95
C VAL A 110 22.12 46.08 -53.09
N GLY A 111 22.85 45.01 -53.42
CA GLY A 111 24.30 45.04 -53.59
C GLY A 111 25.03 45.67 -52.39
N THR A 112 25.74 46.77 -52.66
CA THR A 112 26.50 47.53 -51.66
C THR A 112 25.74 48.73 -51.08
N ASP A 113 24.50 48.96 -51.51
CA ASP A 113 23.71 50.09 -51.05
C ASP A 113 23.37 49.96 -49.56
N GLN A 114 23.01 51.08 -48.94
CA GLN A 114 22.41 51.05 -47.61
C GLN A 114 21.05 50.32 -47.67
N GLU A 115 20.68 49.61 -46.60
CA GLU A 115 19.34 49.04 -46.48
C GLU A 115 18.28 50.13 -46.68
N MET A 116 17.27 49.83 -47.50
CA MET A 116 16.22 50.78 -47.85
C MET A 116 15.35 51.10 -46.64
N THR A 117 15.06 52.39 -46.45
CA THR A 117 14.19 52.90 -45.37
C THR A 117 13.05 53.74 -45.95
N PRO A 118 11.82 53.66 -45.41
CA PRO A 118 11.40 52.81 -44.28
C PRO A 118 11.29 51.33 -44.68
N ARG A 119 11.43 50.43 -43.69
CA ARG A 119 11.17 48.99 -43.90
C ARG A 119 9.70 48.78 -44.26
N GLN A 120 9.43 47.75 -45.04
CA GLN A 120 8.07 47.42 -45.45
C GLN A 120 7.36 46.64 -44.33
N VAL A 121 6.20 47.12 -43.88
CA VAL A 121 5.36 46.39 -42.93
C VAL A 121 4.81 45.12 -43.59
N LEU A 122 4.98 43.96 -42.95
CA LEU A 122 4.34 42.72 -43.39
C LEU A 122 2.91 42.67 -42.85
N THR A 123 1.94 42.49 -43.75
CA THR A 123 0.52 42.44 -43.38
C THR A 123 -0.09 41.10 -43.73
N ALA A 124 -1.02 40.63 -42.89
CA ALA A 124 -1.79 39.44 -43.18
C ALA A 124 -2.76 39.68 -44.34
N VAL A 125 -2.93 38.66 -45.21
CA VAL A 125 -3.97 38.70 -46.24
C VAL A 125 -5.35 38.59 -45.58
N PRO A 126 -6.41 39.23 -46.12
CA PRO A 126 -7.75 39.22 -45.52
C PRO A 126 -8.30 37.84 -45.15
N TYR A 127 -7.97 36.80 -45.94
CA TYR A 127 -8.41 35.43 -45.69
C TYR A 127 -7.67 34.75 -44.51
N ALA A 128 -6.44 35.18 -44.21
CA ALA A 128 -5.65 34.64 -43.10
C ALA A 128 -6.19 35.08 -41.72
N PHE A 129 -6.93 36.19 -41.64
CA PHE A 129 -7.62 36.57 -40.39
C PHE A 129 -8.65 35.55 -39.92
N ARG A 130 -9.15 34.66 -40.82
CA ARG A 130 -10.02 33.55 -40.40
C ARG A 130 -9.29 32.46 -39.61
N ALA A 131 -7.96 32.42 -39.66
CA ALA A 131 -7.17 31.53 -38.82
C ALA A 131 -6.98 32.07 -37.39
N LEU A 132 -7.25 33.37 -37.16
CA LEU A 132 -7.17 33.99 -35.82
C LEU A 132 -8.28 33.47 -34.88
N THR A 133 -9.42 33.09 -35.45
CA THR A 133 -10.53 32.46 -34.73
C THR A 133 -10.92 31.18 -35.46
N VAL A 134 -10.32 30.07 -35.06
CA VAL A 134 -10.83 28.73 -35.36
C VAL A 134 -11.76 28.39 -34.20
N PRO A 135 -13.10 28.41 -34.37
CA PRO A 135 -14.00 27.98 -33.30
C PRO A 135 -13.65 26.56 -32.86
N ALA A 136 -13.65 26.30 -31.56
CA ALA A 136 -13.57 24.96 -30.98
C ALA A 136 -14.83 24.17 -31.35
N ALA A 137 -14.88 23.68 -32.60
CA ALA A 137 -15.93 22.89 -33.27
C ALA A 137 -15.85 23.00 -34.81
N SER A 138 -14.95 23.82 -35.37
CA SER A 138 -14.89 24.10 -36.81
C SER A 138 -14.25 23.01 -37.66
N ILE A 139 -13.82 21.90 -37.04
CA ILE A 139 -13.67 20.61 -37.69
C ILE A 139 -14.84 19.75 -37.19
N THR A 140 -15.88 19.65 -38.00
CA THR A 140 -16.97 18.69 -37.77
C THR A 140 -16.67 17.40 -38.53
N SER A 141 -17.29 16.30 -38.10
CA SER A 141 -17.15 15.00 -38.76
C SER A 141 -17.58 15.03 -40.25
N GLU A 142 -18.41 15.98 -40.67
CA GLU A 142 -18.80 16.16 -42.08
C GLU A 142 -17.67 16.72 -42.97
N GLN A 143 -16.72 17.47 -42.40
CA GLN A 143 -15.59 18.05 -43.13
C GLN A 143 -14.42 17.05 -43.32
N ILE A 144 -14.56 15.86 -42.74
CA ILE A 144 -13.59 14.78 -42.82
C ILE A 144 -13.97 13.85 -43.98
N ALA A 145 -13.03 13.63 -44.91
CA ALA A 145 -13.23 12.88 -46.14
C ALA A 145 -13.89 11.49 -45.90
N PRO A 146 -14.75 11.03 -46.83
CA PRO A 146 -15.33 9.69 -46.76
C PRO A 146 -14.21 8.62 -46.74
N GLY A 147 -14.18 7.80 -45.68
CA GLY A 147 -13.17 6.74 -45.49
C GLY A 147 -12.17 6.99 -44.35
N SER A 148 -12.14 8.19 -43.77
CA SER A 148 -11.37 8.43 -42.55
C SER A 148 -12.17 8.02 -41.31
N ILE A 149 -11.55 7.23 -40.42
CA ILE A 149 -12.12 6.82 -39.14
C ILE A 149 -11.73 7.87 -38.09
N THR A 150 -12.73 8.48 -37.42
CA THR A 150 -12.50 9.34 -36.25
C THR A 150 -13.34 8.88 -35.07
N VAL A 151 -12.88 9.18 -33.85
CA VAL A 151 -13.51 8.79 -32.58
C VAL A 151 -14.95 9.30 -32.48
N GLU A 152 -15.27 10.48 -33.02
CA GLU A 152 -16.64 11.02 -33.05
C GLU A 152 -17.55 10.38 -34.12
N LYS A 153 -17.00 9.73 -35.16
CA LYS A 153 -17.78 8.89 -36.10
C LYS A 153 -17.96 7.46 -35.59
N LEU A 154 -17.21 7.10 -34.55
CA LEU A 154 -17.30 5.85 -33.80
C LEU A 154 -18.22 6.02 -32.58
N ALA A 155 -19.28 6.82 -32.69
CA ALA A 155 -20.13 7.24 -31.56
C ALA A 155 -20.70 6.09 -30.71
N ASP A 156 -20.65 4.85 -31.18
CA ASP A 156 -20.67 3.67 -30.33
C ASP A 156 -19.27 3.04 -30.35
N MET A 157 -18.43 3.40 -29.36
CA MET A 157 -17.29 2.55 -29.02
C MET A 157 -17.91 1.22 -28.62
N CYS A 158 -17.67 0.18 -29.42
CA CYS A 158 -18.10 -1.16 -29.02
C CYS A 158 -17.55 -1.47 -27.64
N ALA A 159 -18.27 -2.30 -26.88
CA ALA A 159 -17.81 -2.69 -25.56
C ALA A 159 -16.38 -3.22 -25.66
N VAL A 160 -15.57 -2.99 -24.62
CA VAL A 160 -14.16 -3.39 -24.63
C VAL A 160 -14.03 -4.87 -25.01
N GLY A 161 -13.25 -5.15 -26.05
CA GLY A 161 -13.10 -6.50 -26.63
C GLY A 161 -14.02 -6.82 -27.82
N GLU A 162 -14.93 -5.93 -28.22
CA GLU A 162 -15.74 -6.00 -29.44
C GLU A 162 -15.14 -5.19 -30.59
N VAL A 163 -15.53 -5.53 -31.82
CA VAL A 163 -15.14 -4.78 -33.03
C VAL A 163 -16.36 -4.34 -33.81
N LEU A 164 -16.26 -3.22 -34.52
CA LEU A 164 -17.28 -2.80 -35.46
C LEU A 164 -17.33 -3.75 -36.65
N LYS A 165 -18.49 -4.37 -36.85
CA LYS A 165 -18.79 -5.23 -37.99
C LYS A 165 -19.70 -4.50 -38.97
N LYS A 166 -19.32 -4.51 -40.25
CA LYS A 166 -20.18 -4.02 -41.33
C LYS A 166 -21.23 -5.07 -41.69
N THR A 167 -22.51 -4.76 -41.48
CA THR A 167 -23.65 -5.57 -41.89
C THR A 167 -24.42 -4.91 -43.04
N ALA A 168 -25.39 -5.63 -43.62
CA ALA A 168 -26.24 -5.09 -44.68
C ALA A 168 -27.10 -3.88 -44.22
N SER A 169 -27.33 -3.77 -42.91
CA SER A 169 -28.14 -2.72 -42.27
C SER A 169 -27.32 -1.60 -41.62
N GLY A 170 -25.98 -1.64 -41.69
CA GLY A 170 -25.10 -0.63 -41.07
C GLY A 170 -23.92 -1.24 -40.31
N TRP A 171 -23.24 -0.41 -39.52
CA TRP A 171 -22.20 -0.86 -38.58
C TRP A 171 -22.85 -1.31 -37.27
N VAL A 172 -22.46 -2.47 -36.76
CA VAL A 172 -22.92 -2.99 -35.46
C VAL A 172 -21.72 -3.48 -34.66
N CYS A 173 -21.80 -3.37 -33.34
CA CYS A 173 -20.81 -3.93 -32.44
C CYS A 173 -21.01 -5.44 -32.26
N GLY A 174 -19.90 -6.16 -32.07
CA GLY A 174 -19.93 -7.57 -31.74
C GLY A 174 -18.56 -8.19 -31.64
N ALA A 175 -18.48 -9.37 -31.02
CA ALA A 175 -17.23 -10.10 -30.81
C ALA A 175 -16.41 -10.26 -32.11
N PRO A 176 -15.09 -10.01 -32.12
CA PRO A 176 -14.28 -10.14 -33.33
C PRO A 176 -14.46 -11.50 -34.01
N PRO A 177 -14.42 -11.57 -35.36
CA PRO A 177 -14.45 -12.85 -36.04
C PRO A 177 -13.23 -13.68 -35.62
N CYS A 178 -13.48 -14.83 -35.00
CA CYS A 178 -12.42 -15.75 -34.61
C CYS A 178 -11.98 -16.54 -35.85
N ILE A 179 -10.98 -16.01 -36.55
CA ILE A 179 -10.31 -16.69 -37.67
C ILE A 179 -9.06 -17.36 -37.10
N PRO A 180 -8.84 -18.67 -37.34
CA PRO A 180 -7.67 -19.38 -36.80
C PRO A 180 -6.35 -18.63 -37.03
N ASN A 181 -5.56 -18.48 -35.96
CA ASN A 181 -4.29 -17.75 -35.92
C ASN A 181 -4.37 -16.21 -35.98
N VAL A 182 -5.55 -15.60 -35.89
CA VAL A 182 -5.68 -14.15 -35.71
C VAL A 182 -5.52 -13.78 -34.23
N PHE A 183 -4.74 -12.74 -33.98
CA PHE A 183 -4.58 -12.08 -32.68
C PHE A 183 -5.49 -10.86 -32.61
N VAL A 184 -6.13 -10.66 -31.46
CA VAL A 184 -6.94 -9.47 -31.19
C VAL A 184 -6.63 -8.94 -29.79
N ASN A 185 -6.76 -7.63 -29.59
CA ASN A 185 -6.69 -7.05 -28.26
C ASN A 185 -7.90 -7.50 -27.44
N CYS A 186 -7.68 -7.61 -26.14
CA CYS A 186 -8.70 -7.96 -25.17
C CYS A 186 -8.41 -7.28 -23.84
N TYR A 187 -9.44 -7.16 -23.03
CA TYR A 187 -9.35 -6.71 -21.66
C TYR A 187 -10.62 -7.20 -20.97
N SER A 188 -10.47 -7.91 -19.86
CA SER A 188 -11.57 -8.53 -19.12
C SER A 188 -12.08 -7.67 -17.96
N GLY A 189 -11.36 -6.60 -17.61
CA GLY A 189 -11.75 -5.64 -16.57
C GLY A 189 -12.80 -4.61 -17.00
N PRO A 190 -13.29 -3.79 -16.05
CA PRO A 190 -14.26 -2.72 -16.34
C PRO A 190 -13.75 -1.74 -17.40
N ALA A 191 -14.59 -1.41 -18.39
CA ALA A 191 -14.16 -0.62 -19.55
C ALA A 191 -13.56 0.76 -19.20
N ASN A 192 -13.98 1.35 -18.09
CA ASN A 192 -13.50 2.63 -17.59
C ASN A 192 -12.11 2.57 -16.93
N THR A 193 -11.52 1.39 -16.73
CA THR A 193 -10.19 1.22 -16.12
C THR A 193 -9.10 0.93 -17.17
N LEU A 194 -9.50 0.65 -18.41
CA LEU A 194 -8.58 0.26 -19.47
C LEU A 194 -7.61 1.41 -19.84
N ASN A 195 -6.31 1.16 -19.73
CA ASN A 195 -5.22 2.11 -19.98
C ASN A 195 -5.21 3.31 -19.01
N ILE A 196 -5.77 3.13 -17.82
CA ILE A 196 -5.62 4.03 -16.68
C ILE A 196 -4.64 3.38 -15.70
N GLY A 197 -3.74 4.17 -15.14
CA GLY A 197 -2.73 3.67 -14.21
C GLY A 197 -1.90 2.50 -14.75
N SER A 198 -1.84 1.44 -13.96
CA SER A 198 -1.14 0.19 -14.28
C SER A 198 -1.91 -0.71 -15.26
N CYS A 199 -3.23 -0.52 -15.39
CA CYS A 199 -4.11 -1.40 -16.16
C CYS A 199 -3.92 -1.29 -17.66
N LYS A 200 -3.80 -2.45 -18.32
CA LYS A 200 -3.47 -2.54 -19.76
C LYS A 200 -4.21 -3.68 -20.41
N SER A 201 -4.61 -3.49 -21.68
CA SER A 201 -5.16 -4.56 -22.51
C SER A 201 -4.09 -5.61 -22.85
N GLY A 202 -4.48 -6.87 -22.82
CA GLY A 202 -3.69 -7.98 -23.35
C GLY A 202 -4.04 -8.34 -24.80
N ILE A 203 -3.53 -9.49 -25.22
CA ILE A 203 -3.81 -10.10 -26.53
C ILE A 203 -4.35 -11.51 -26.38
N ARG A 204 -5.29 -11.90 -27.24
CA ARG A 204 -5.79 -13.28 -27.32
C ARG A 204 -5.71 -13.80 -28.73
N ARG A 205 -5.36 -15.08 -28.87
CA ARG A 205 -5.25 -15.77 -30.15
C ARG A 205 -6.48 -16.62 -30.40
N CYS A 206 -7.01 -16.57 -31.61
CA CYS A 206 -8.07 -17.49 -32.04
C CYS A 206 -7.51 -18.89 -32.30
N SER A 207 -8.10 -19.91 -31.65
CA SER A 207 -7.73 -21.32 -31.82
C SER A 207 -8.15 -21.88 -33.18
N ALA A 208 -7.61 -23.04 -33.54
CA ALA A 208 -8.00 -23.76 -34.75
C ALA A 208 -9.48 -24.20 -34.74
N GLN A 209 -10.08 -24.25 -33.54
CA GLN A 209 -11.46 -24.63 -33.27
C GLN A 209 -12.42 -23.43 -33.32
N GLY A 210 -11.93 -22.21 -33.57
CA GLY A 210 -12.77 -21.01 -33.73
C GLY A 210 -13.19 -20.35 -32.41
N SER A 211 -12.44 -20.57 -31.33
CA SER A 211 -12.66 -19.92 -30.02
C SER A 211 -11.43 -19.12 -29.59
N PHE A 212 -11.65 -17.95 -28.98
CA PHE A 212 -10.56 -17.21 -28.34
C PHE A 212 -10.22 -17.82 -26.98
N GLY A 213 -8.92 -17.89 -26.66
CA GLY A 213 -8.44 -18.22 -25.32
C GLY A 213 -8.51 -17.04 -24.35
N LEU A 214 -7.83 -17.18 -23.21
CA LEU A 214 -7.64 -16.10 -22.21
C LEU A 214 -6.92 -14.90 -22.82
N CYS A 215 -7.04 -13.75 -22.16
CA CYS A 215 -6.34 -12.54 -22.56
C CYS A 215 -4.93 -12.52 -21.98
N GLU A 216 -3.94 -12.89 -22.78
CA GLU A 216 -2.55 -12.95 -22.33
C GLU A 216 -1.95 -11.55 -22.22
N GLY A 217 -1.34 -11.25 -21.06
CA GLY A 217 -0.64 -9.99 -20.82
C GLY A 217 -1.55 -8.80 -20.52
N GLU A 218 -2.81 -9.03 -20.15
CA GLU A 218 -3.62 -7.97 -19.55
C GLU A 218 -3.18 -7.70 -18.11
N ILE A 219 -3.33 -6.45 -17.66
CA ILE A 219 -3.17 -6.04 -16.26
C ILE A 219 -4.52 -5.49 -15.83
N LEU A 220 -5.18 -6.18 -14.91
CA LEU A 220 -6.50 -5.83 -14.40
C LEU A 220 -6.39 -4.92 -13.17
N PRO A 221 -7.47 -4.20 -12.82
CA PRO A 221 -7.54 -3.42 -11.60
C PRO A 221 -7.43 -4.36 -10.41
N VAL A 222 -6.52 -4.03 -9.49
CA VAL A 222 -6.38 -4.69 -8.19
C VAL A 222 -6.52 -3.65 -7.10
N SER A 223 -6.70 -4.06 -5.84
CA SER A 223 -6.78 -3.10 -4.74
C SER A 223 -5.54 -2.23 -4.66
N GLU A 224 -5.75 -0.94 -4.38
CA GLU A 224 -4.68 0.05 -4.33
C GLU A 224 -3.62 -0.31 -3.27
N VAL A 225 -2.35 -0.21 -3.67
CA VAL A 225 -1.18 -0.35 -2.80
C VAL A 225 -0.35 0.92 -2.89
N CYS A 226 0.33 1.30 -1.82
CA CYS A 226 1.11 2.53 -1.77
C CYS A 226 2.47 2.38 -2.47
N ASP A 227 2.48 2.08 -3.77
CA ASP A 227 3.67 1.84 -4.59
C ASP A 227 3.99 3.00 -5.56
N GLY A 228 3.18 4.07 -5.55
CA GLY A 228 3.32 5.21 -6.46
C GLY A 228 2.75 4.95 -7.86
N LEU A 229 2.04 3.84 -8.04
CA LEU A 229 1.25 3.51 -9.21
C LEU A 229 -0.25 3.64 -8.87
N ASP A 230 -1.08 3.52 -9.90
CA ASP A 230 -2.54 3.50 -9.78
C ASP A 230 -2.95 2.07 -10.13
N ASN A 231 -3.10 1.24 -9.09
CA ASN A 231 -3.29 -0.21 -9.20
C ASN A 231 -4.77 -0.58 -9.38
N ASP A 232 -5.68 0.23 -8.82
CA ASP A 232 -7.12 0.08 -9.02
C ASP A 232 -7.66 0.81 -10.26
N CYS A 233 -6.79 1.56 -10.94
CA CYS A 233 -6.97 2.14 -12.26
C CYS A 233 -8.18 3.07 -12.34
N ASP A 234 -8.44 3.78 -11.24
CA ASP A 234 -9.51 4.77 -11.14
C ASP A 234 -9.08 6.18 -11.57
N GLY A 235 -7.77 6.34 -11.84
CA GLY A 235 -7.16 7.57 -12.33
C GLY A 235 -6.53 8.43 -11.24
N ILE A 236 -6.50 7.95 -10.00
CA ILE A 236 -5.88 8.62 -8.87
C ILE A 236 -4.83 7.69 -8.25
N VAL A 237 -3.56 8.05 -8.43
CA VAL A 237 -2.42 7.36 -7.81
C VAL A 237 -2.52 7.41 -6.28
N ASP A 238 -2.39 6.26 -5.63
CA ASP A 238 -2.32 6.05 -4.18
C ASP A 238 -3.53 6.61 -3.39
N ASN A 239 -4.76 6.41 -3.89
CA ASN A 239 -5.97 7.06 -3.36
C ASN A 239 -6.71 6.31 -2.23
N ALA A 240 -6.06 5.30 -1.65
CA ALA A 240 -6.16 4.98 -0.23
C ALA A 240 -7.55 4.57 0.32
N LEU A 241 -8.25 3.64 -0.32
CA LEU A 241 -9.22 2.79 0.40
C LEU A 241 -8.53 1.72 1.26
N ASN A 242 -7.29 1.34 0.92
CA ASN A 242 -6.49 0.32 1.62
C ASN A 242 -5.14 0.85 2.14
N ALA A 243 -4.92 2.17 2.20
CA ALA A 243 -3.71 2.69 2.82
C ALA A 243 -3.73 2.42 4.34
N PRO A 244 -2.57 2.22 4.99
CA PRO A 244 -2.53 1.96 6.41
C PRO A 244 -3.20 3.08 7.21
N ALA A 245 -4.01 2.69 8.19
CA ALA A 245 -4.57 3.60 9.17
C ALA A 245 -3.49 3.94 10.20
N TRP A 246 -3.23 5.23 10.38
CA TRP A 246 -2.31 5.76 11.38
C TRP A 246 -3.12 6.33 12.53
N SER A 247 -2.74 6.00 13.76
CA SER A 247 -3.41 6.43 14.99
C SER A 247 -2.62 7.58 15.63
N ARG A 248 -3.28 8.64 16.11
CA ARG A 248 -2.58 9.77 16.75
C ARG A 248 -1.78 9.26 17.95
N ASP A 249 -0.53 9.68 18.06
CA ASP A 249 0.36 9.44 19.20
C ASP A 249 0.72 10.82 19.78
N ASN A 250 -0.09 11.28 20.72
CA ASN A 250 -0.03 12.63 21.26
C ASN A 250 0.91 12.71 22.48
N ASP A 251 1.19 11.61 23.16
CA ASP A 251 2.11 11.58 24.30
C ASP A 251 3.51 11.02 23.96
N GLY A 252 3.68 10.44 22.78
CA GLY A 252 4.95 10.08 22.18
C GLY A 252 5.52 8.75 22.66
N ASP A 253 4.68 7.83 23.15
CA ASP A 253 5.12 6.53 23.67
C ASP A 253 5.20 5.42 22.59
N GLY A 254 4.76 5.72 21.36
CA GLY A 254 4.80 4.81 20.22
C GLY A 254 3.53 3.96 20.04
N PHE A 255 2.53 4.12 20.91
CA PHE A 255 1.18 3.62 20.75
C PHE A 255 0.26 4.78 20.39
N GLY A 256 -0.75 4.52 19.55
CA GLY A 256 -1.66 5.55 19.07
C GLY A 256 -3.12 5.21 19.34
N ASN A 257 -3.95 6.24 19.41
CA ASN A 257 -5.35 6.15 19.78
C ASN A 257 -6.20 5.50 18.68
N PRO A 258 -6.87 4.35 18.92
CA PRO A 258 -7.73 3.69 17.93
C PRO A 258 -8.99 4.48 17.57
N ASN A 259 -9.35 5.51 18.35
CA ASN A 259 -10.48 6.39 18.09
C ASN A 259 -10.09 7.69 17.35
N ASP A 260 -8.79 7.96 17.16
CA ASP A 260 -8.28 9.10 16.37
C ASP A 260 -7.31 8.59 15.29
N THR A 261 -7.89 8.05 14.23
CA THR A 261 -7.17 7.48 13.09
C THR A 261 -7.28 8.34 11.84
N ILE A 262 -6.21 8.38 11.05
CA ILE A 262 -6.18 8.94 9.69
C ILE A 262 -5.62 7.90 8.72
N VAL A 263 -6.18 7.82 7.52
CA VAL A 263 -5.70 6.94 6.45
C VAL A 263 -4.67 7.70 5.60
N SER A 264 -3.47 7.14 5.43
CA SER A 264 -2.38 7.78 4.67
C SER A 264 -1.35 6.74 4.23
N CYS A 265 -0.74 6.92 3.05
CA CYS A 265 0.32 6.03 2.57
C CYS A 265 1.66 6.20 3.29
N THR A 266 1.90 7.36 3.90
CA THR A 266 3.08 7.64 4.71
C THR A 266 2.68 8.05 6.11
N GLN A 267 3.45 7.67 7.12
CA GLN A 267 3.26 8.07 8.52
C GLN A 267 3.09 9.59 8.64
N PRO A 268 1.89 10.09 8.98
CA PRO A 268 1.70 11.49 9.26
C PRO A 268 2.46 11.87 10.54
N ALA A 269 2.96 13.10 10.61
CA ALA A 269 3.65 13.58 11.80
C ALA A 269 2.72 13.55 13.02
N GLY A 270 3.15 12.90 14.11
CA GLY A 270 2.36 12.73 15.34
C GLY A 270 1.34 11.59 15.28
N TYR A 271 1.52 10.64 14.36
CA TYR A 271 0.72 9.42 14.27
C TYR A 271 1.63 8.20 14.17
N VAL A 272 1.18 7.02 14.62
CA VAL A 272 1.90 5.74 14.60
C VAL A 272 0.98 4.61 14.08
N ALA A 273 1.57 3.52 13.58
CA ALA A 273 0.79 2.40 13.05
C ALA A 273 0.12 1.55 14.14
N ASN A 274 0.68 1.56 15.36
CA ASN A 274 0.21 0.73 16.46
C ASN A 274 -0.96 1.39 17.19
N SER A 275 -2.20 0.98 16.94
CA SER A 275 -3.42 1.62 17.44
C SER A 275 -3.86 1.17 18.85
N ARG A 276 -2.93 0.87 19.75
CA ARG A 276 -3.24 0.21 21.03
C ARG A 276 -3.21 1.13 22.25
N ASP A 277 -3.28 2.45 22.05
CA ASP A 277 -3.33 3.41 23.15
C ASP A 277 -4.78 3.76 23.53
N CYS A 278 -5.20 3.45 24.75
CA CYS A 278 -6.54 3.79 25.21
C CYS A 278 -6.62 5.17 25.86
N ASN A 279 -5.48 5.78 26.23
CA ASN A 279 -5.37 7.16 26.71
C ASN A 279 -4.12 7.87 26.17
N ASP A 280 -4.35 8.55 25.05
CA ASP A 280 -3.41 9.36 24.25
C ASP A 280 -2.84 10.62 24.95
N THR A 281 -2.95 10.69 26.28
CA THR A 281 -2.35 11.77 27.09
C THR A 281 -1.40 11.24 28.17
N LEU A 282 -1.32 9.92 28.34
CA LEU A 282 -0.55 9.25 29.38
C LEU A 282 0.28 8.10 28.80
N THR A 283 1.60 8.31 28.70
CA THR A 283 2.65 7.40 28.16
C THR A 283 2.79 6.02 28.83
N SER A 284 1.85 5.64 29.68
CA SER A 284 1.85 4.44 30.51
C SER A 284 0.58 3.60 30.38
N VAL A 285 -0.36 4.00 29.51
CA VAL A 285 -1.73 3.49 29.46
C VAL A 285 -2.07 2.95 28.05
N PHE A 286 -1.58 1.76 27.72
CA PHE A 286 -1.74 1.12 26.41
C PHE A 286 -1.83 -0.42 26.50
N GLN A 287 -2.36 -1.08 25.46
CA GLN A 287 -2.47 -2.55 25.37
C GLN A 287 -1.22 -3.18 24.71
N THR A 288 -0.74 -4.29 25.27
CA THR A 288 0.31 -5.15 24.68
C THR A 288 -0.26 -6.55 24.39
N THR A 289 0.19 -7.20 23.32
CA THR A 289 -0.36 -8.50 22.85
C THR A 289 0.13 -9.70 23.66
N GLY A 290 -0.78 -10.62 23.95
CA GLY A 290 -0.49 -11.98 24.43
C GLY A 290 -0.47 -12.14 25.95
N MET A 291 -1.52 -12.75 26.52
CA MET A 291 -1.63 -13.44 27.83
C MET A 291 -0.82 -12.96 29.06
N ASP A 292 -0.27 -11.76 29.07
CA ASP A 292 0.25 -11.08 30.26
C ASP A 292 -0.91 -10.22 30.79
N PRO A 293 -1.30 -10.31 32.07
CA PRO A 293 -2.26 -9.37 32.61
C PRO A 293 -1.61 -8.02 32.47
N ILE A 294 -2.16 -7.18 31.58
CA ILE A 294 -2.08 -5.73 31.51
C ILE A 294 -0.86 -5.21 32.28
N ARG A 295 0.12 -4.57 31.62
CA ARG A 295 0.99 -3.61 32.33
C ARG A 295 0.09 -2.50 32.91
N MET A 296 -0.56 -2.79 34.04
CA MET A 296 -1.30 -1.90 34.91
C MET A 296 -0.26 -1.09 35.65
N VAL A 297 0.50 -0.28 34.92
CA VAL A 297 1.15 0.87 35.51
C VAL A 297 0.38 2.11 35.06
N GLY A 298 -0.94 2.03 35.29
CA GLY A 298 -1.95 2.99 34.85
C GLY A 298 -3.25 2.19 34.69
N GLY A 299 -4.26 2.33 35.52
CA GLY A 299 -4.51 3.20 36.65
C GLY A 299 -5.97 2.94 36.96
N ILE A 300 -6.38 3.10 38.20
CA ILE A 300 -7.82 3.20 38.49
C ILE A 300 -8.40 4.29 37.57
N GLU A 301 -9.56 4.03 36.96
CA GLU A 301 -10.26 4.96 36.07
C GLU A 301 -10.33 6.38 36.68
N ILE A 302 -9.93 7.40 35.92
CA ILE A 302 -9.95 8.80 36.34
C ILE A 302 -11.26 9.43 35.90
N CYS A 303 -12.16 9.59 36.86
CA CYS A 303 -13.54 9.94 36.57
C CYS A 303 -13.74 11.37 36.04
N GLY A 304 -14.43 11.47 34.91
CA GLY A 304 -14.86 12.72 34.28
C GLY A 304 -13.76 13.40 33.46
N ASP A 305 -12.70 12.67 33.10
CA ASP A 305 -11.67 13.16 32.18
C ASP A 305 -12.00 12.84 30.71
N GLY A 306 -12.96 11.95 30.46
CA GLY A 306 -13.41 11.57 29.12
C GLY A 306 -12.50 10.60 28.37
N PHE A 307 -11.57 9.94 29.07
CA PHE A 307 -10.63 8.96 28.50
C PHE A 307 -10.80 7.58 29.19
N ASP A 308 -10.54 6.49 28.46
CA ASP A 308 -10.54 5.14 29.03
C ASP A 308 -9.14 4.88 29.63
N ASN A 309 -8.95 5.19 30.92
CA ASN A 309 -7.61 5.08 31.54
C ASN A 309 -7.21 3.64 31.89
N ASN A 310 -8.11 2.66 31.70
CA ASN A 310 -7.88 1.27 32.08
C ASN A 310 -8.02 0.26 30.92
N CYS A 311 -8.24 0.77 29.71
CA CYS A 311 -8.28 0.05 28.44
C CYS A 311 -9.32 -1.08 28.37
N ASN A 312 -10.44 -0.97 29.07
CA ASN A 312 -11.48 -2.00 29.07
C ASN A 312 -12.62 -1.74 28.06
N GLY A 313 -12.50 -0.66 27.28
CA GLY A 313 -13.48 -0.28 26.26
C GLY A 313 -14.65 0.54 26.79
N GLN A 314 -14.59 1.03 28.04
CA GLN A 314 -15.61 1.92 28.60
C GLN A 314 -14.98 3.22 29.12
N THR A 315 -15.40 4.34 28.53
CA THR A 315 -15.03 5.68 28.99
C THR A 315 -15.85 6.07 30.22
N ASP A 316 -15.21 6.54 31.30
CA ASP A 316 -15.88 7.10 32.48
C ASP A 316 -16.93 6.14 33.09
N GLU A 317 -16.58 4.87 33.18
CA GLU A 317 -17.50 3.80 33.58
C GLU A 317 -17.85 3.81 35.08
N VAL A 318 -18.79 2.94 35.47
CA VAL A 318 -19.37 2.89 36.82
C VAL A 318 -18.35 2.50 37.91
N SER A 319 -17.14 2.06 37.55
CA SER A 319 -16.00 1.86 38.48
C SER A 319 -15.56 3.15 39.19
N CYS A 320 -16.03 4.31 38.69
CA CYS A 320 -15.83 5.64 39.23
C CYS A 320 -16.56 6.02 40.53
N LEU A 321 -17.50 5.22 41.01
CA LEU A 321 -18.30 5.56 42.20
C LEU A 321 -17.56 5.40 43.55
N ALA A 322 -16.31 4.93 43.55
CA ALA A 322 -15.51 4.77 44.77
C ALA A 322 -14.85 6.07 45.28
N ALA A 323 -14.78 7.12 44.46
CA ALA A 323 -14.09 8.37 44.79
C ALA A 323 -14.90 9.37 45.66
N ALA A 324 -16.14 9.02 46.06
CA ALA A 324 -17.00 9.89 46.87
C ALA A 324 -16.85 9.74 48.40
N CYS A 325 -15.99 8.84 48.90
CA CYS A 325 -15.74 8.69 50.34
C CYS A 325 -14.39 9.32 50.74
N ASN A 326 -14.37 10.05 51.87
CA ASN A 326 -13.15 10.67 52.39
C ASN A 326 -12.11 9.60 52.76
N ALA A 327 -10.81 9.95 52.79
CA ALA A 327 -9.65 9.05 53.00
C ALA A 327 -9.65 8.20 54.30
N MET A 328 -10.71 8.24 55.11
CA MET A 328 -10.91 7.46 56.34
C MET A 328 -12.11 6.51 56.30
N GLU A 329 -12.83 6.40 55.18
CA GLU A 329 -14.02 5.55 55.04
C GLU A 329 -13.86 4.53 53.91
N ILE A 330 -14.36 3.30 54.11
CA ILE A 330 -14.38 2.26 53.09
C ILE A 330 -15.78 2.24 52.44
N VAL A 331 -15.80 2.16 51.12
CA VAL A 331 -17.01 1.96 50.32
C VAL A 331 -17.54 0.54 50.56
N SER A 332 -18.77 0.42 51.06
CA SER A 332 -19.45 -0.88 51.20
C SER A 332 -20.83 -0.81 50.56
N PHE A 333 -21.22 -1.89 49.87
CA PHE A 333 -22.59 -2.07 49.42
C PHE A 333 -23.51 -2.22 50.63
N ASN A 334 -24.60 -1.46 50.70
CA ASN A 334 -25.72 -1.86 51.54
C ASN A 334 -26.59 -2.87 50.77
N CYS A 335 -27.39 -3.64 51.49
CA CYS A 335 -28.15 -4.77 50.94
C CYS A 335 -29.18 -4.41 49.84
N ASN A 336 -29.33 -3.12 49.47
CA ASN A 336 -30.22 -2.65 48.41
C ASN A 336 -29.48 -2.20 47.14
N GLY A 337 -28.17 -2.47 47.02
CA GLY A 337 -27.36 -2.08 45.86
C GLY A 337 -26.99 -0.60 45.80
N ASN A 338 -27.30 0.17 46.84
CA ASN A 338 -26.88 1.56 46.96
C ASN A 338 -25.56 1.68 47.75
N LEU A 339 -24.65 2.49 47.24
CA LEU A 339 -23.35 2.79 47.84
C LEU A 339 -23.49 3.73 49.06
N GLY A 340 -22.73 3.47 50.12
CA GLY A 340 -22.59 4.36 51.28
C GLY A 340 -21.28 4.15 52.05
N CYS A 341 -20.80 5.19 52.72
CA CYS A 341 -19.53 5.19 53.47
C CYS A 341 -19.74 4.74 54.95
N LEU A 342 -18.88 3.86 55.49
CA LEU A 342 -18.96 3.35 56.88
C LEU A 342 -17.66 3.58 57.69
N GLN A 343 -17.80 3.79 59.01
CA GLN A 343 -16.72 4.03 59.99
C GLN A 343 -16.19 2.72 60.63
N TYR A 344 -14.87 2.66 60.83
CA TYR A 344 -14.01 1.51 61.16
C TYR A 344 -14.17 0.91 62.59
N LEU A 345 -14.03 -0.43 62.74
CA LEU A 345 -13.61 -1.14 63.97
C LEU A 345 -12.71 -2.38 63.62
N PRO A 346 -11.78 -2.84 64.51
CA PRO A 346 -10.60 -3.68 64.16
C PRO A 346 -10.75 -5.19 64.58
N PRO A 347 -9.73 -6.09 64.45
CA PRO A 347 -9.27 -6.79 63.23
C PRO A 347 -9.29 -8.36 63.29
N VAL A 348 -9.23 -9.01 62.11
CA VAL A 348 -8.86 -10.41 61.70
C VAL A 348 -9.53 -11.68 62.28
N SER A 349 -10.05 -12.55 61.39
CA SER A 349 -9.47 -13.90 61.11
C SER A 349 -10.12 -14.62 59.90
N GLY A 350 -9.29 -15.18 59.00
CA GLY A 350 -9.68 -16.11 57.93
C GLY A 350 -8.90 -15.91 56.62
N ALA A 351 -7.91 -16.75 56.33
CA ALA A 351 -7.10 -16.70 55.11
C ALA A 351 -7.56 -17.76 54.08
N CYS A 352 -7.73 -17.37 52.81
CA CYS A 352 -7.97 -18.29 51.68
C CYS A 352 -6.75 -18.34 50.76
N SER A 353 -6.40 -19.53 50.28
CA SER A 353 -5.19 -19.84 49.48
C SER A 353 -5.51 -20.67 48.25
N ASN A 354 -4.89 -20.35 47.10
CA ASN A 354 -4.94 -21.15 45.87
C ASN A 354 -3.70 -22.05 45.71
N ALA A 355 -3.66 -22.87 44.64
CA ALA A 355 -2.55 -23.79 44.32
C ALA A 355 -1.20 -23.10 43.97
N LEU A 356 -1.20 -21.76 43.84
CA LEU A 356 -0.02 -20.94 43.53
C LEU A 356 0.50 -20.14 44.74
N GLY A 357 -0.10 -20.28 45.93
CA GLY A 357 0.47 -19.78 47.19
C GLY A 357 0.17 -18.33 47.57
N THR A 358 -0.74 -17.64 46.88
CA THR A 358 -1.18 -16.29 47.30
C THR A 358 -2.26 -16.36 48.38
N VAL A 359 -2.08 -15.63 49.48
CA VAL A 359 -2.98 -15.60 50.64
C VAL A 359 -3.72 -14.27 50.72
N ARG A 360 -5.07 -14.28 50.79
CA ARG A 360 -5.88 -13.09 51.16
C ARG A 360 -6.72 -13.37 52.41
N THR A 361 -6.90 -12.34 53.25
CA THR A 361 -7.69 -12.41 54.50
C THR A 361 -9.11 -11.86 54.33
N CYS A 362 -10.14 -12.64 54.66
CA CYS A 362 -11.55 -12.23 54.76
C CYS A 362 -11.93 -11.85 56.22
N LEU A 363 -13.03 -11.11 56.38
CA LEU A 363 -13.64 -10.78 57.67
C LEU A 363 -14.46 -11.95 58.25
N GLU A 364 -14.55 -12.02 59.58
CA GLU A 364 -15.23 -13.09 60.34
C GLU A 364 -16.71 -13.20 59.93
N GLY A 365 -17.13 -14.38 59.45
CA GLY A 365 -18.49 -14.65 58.96
C GLY A 365 -18.66 -14.66 57.43
N SER A 366 -17.57 -14.57 56.67
CA SER A 366 -17.58 -14.66 55.19
C SER A 366 -17.13 -16.04 54.69
N HIS A 367 -17.67 -16.51 53.57
CA HIS A 367 -17.19 -17.71 52.85
C HIS A 367 -16.48 -17.31 51.54
N CYS A 368 -15.44 -18.06 51.17
CA CYS A 368 -14.71 -17.92 49.91
C CYS A 368 -15.47 -18.66 48.78
N MET A 369 -15.82 -17.96 47.70
CA MET A 369 -16.46 -18.54 46.51
C MET A 369 -15.54 -18.47 45.29
N GLU A 370 -15.40 -19.57 44.53
CA GLU A 370 -14.71 -19.62 43.23
C GLU A 370 -15.60 -19.13 42.10
N GLN A 371 -15.05 -18.31 41.20
CA GLN A 371 -15.60 -18.12 39.87
C GLN A 371 -15.36 -19.39 39.03
N THR A 372 -16.38 -19.82 38.28
CA THR A 372 -16.19 -20.74 37.14
C THR A 372 -15.12 -20.16 36.21
N GLY A 373 -13.92 -20.77 36.22
CA GLY A 373 -12.74 -20.31 35.49
C GLY A 373 -11.48 -20.06 36.32
N GLY A 374 -11.56 -20.03 37.66
CA GLY A 374 -10.38 -20.21 38.52
C GLY A 374 -9.46 -19.00 38.82
N ILE A 375 -9.89 -17.74 38.63
CA ILE A 375 -8.99 -16.58 38.78
C ILE A 375 -9.34 -15.51 39.85
N ALA A 376 -10.45 -15.60 40.60
CA ALA A 376 -10.68 -14.72 41.77
C ALA A 376 -11.70 -15.25 42.81
N TYR A 377 -11.49 -14.92 44.09
CA TYR A 377 -12.44 -15.11 45.20
C TYR A 377 -12.92 -13.75 45.73
N TYR A 378 -14.22 -13.59 46.03
CA TYR A 378 -14.76 -12.45 46.82
C TYR A 378 -15.48 -12.93 48.08
N CYS A 379 -15.46 -12.12 49.15
CA CYS A 379 -16.08 -12.44 50.45
C CYS A 379 -17.52 -11.87 50.49
N ALA A 380 -18.56 -12.70 50.60
CA ALA A 380 -19.95 -12.25 50.76
C ALA A 380 -20.50 -12.53 52.18
N ILE A 381 -21.19 -11.56 52.79
CA ILE A 381 -21.72 -11.61 54.16
C ILE A 381 -23.16 -12.16 54.15
N GLN A 382 -23.45 -13.16 54.99
CA GLN A 382 -24.75 -13.84 55.11
C GLN A 382 -25.96 -12.97 55.53
N HIS A 383 -25.80 -11.67 55.79
CA HIS A 383 -26.86 -10.83 56.38
C HIS A 383 -27.87 -10.20 55.40
N CYS A 384 -27.68 -10.30 54.07
CA CYS A 384 -28.59 -9.68 53.10
C CYS A 384 -29.70 -10.59 52.55
N ARG A 385 -29.79 -11.86 52.97
CA ARG A 385 -30.74 -12.86 52.46
C ARG A 385 -32.23 -12.46 52.57
N PRO A 386 -32.74 -11.88 53.69
CA PRO A 386 -34.18 -11.63 53.84
C PRO A 386 -34.70 -10.45 53.00
N GLN A 387 -33.83 -9.49 52.65
CA GLN A 387 -34.23 -8.27 51.92
C GLN A 387 -34.22 -8.49 50.41
N TRP A 388 -33.34 -9.37 49.92
CA TRP A 388 -33.29 -9.77 48.52
C TRP A 388 -34.50 -10.63 48.10
N GLU A 389 -34.90 -11.58 48.95
CA GLU A 389 -36.09 -12.44 48.75
C GLU A 389 -37.40 -11.64 48.69
N ALA A 390 -37.43 -10.43 49.27
CA ALA A 390 -38.59 -9.54 49.31
C ALA A 390 -38.68 -8.56 48.11
N ALA A 391 -37.56 -8.24 47.46
CA ALA A 391 -37.52 -7.29 46.34
C ALA A 391 -37.52 -7.96 44.95
N PHE A 392 -36.94 -9.16 44.82
CA PHE A 392 -36.71 -9.79 43.52
C PHE A 392 -37.14 -11.28 43.44
N GLY A 393 -37.72 -11.83 44.51
CA GLY A 393 -38.02 -13.26 44.61
C GLY A 393 -36.76 -14.10 44.87
N ALA A 394 -36.94 -15.42 45.01
CA ALA A 394 -35.84 -16.35 45.26
C ALA A 394 -34.82 -16.30 44.10
N PHE A 395 -33.53 -16.20 44.42
CA PHE A 395 -32.44 -16.29 43.44
C PHE A 395 -32.51 -17.67 42.75
N PRO A 396 -32.69 -17.74 41.41
CA PRO A 396 -32.73 -19.01 40.72
C PRO A 396 -31.29 -19.53 40.51
N PRO A 397 -31.09 -20.86 40.38
CA PRO A 397 -29.92 -21.38 39.70
C PRO A 397 -29.95 -20.92 38.22
N ALA A 398 -28.87 -21.06 37.45
CA ALA A 398 -28.85 -20.66 36.02
C ALA A 398 -29.97 -21.31 35.17
N CYS A 399 -30.62 -22.33 35.75
CA CYS A 399 -31.88 -22.94 35.37
C CYS A 399 -32.44 -23.70 36.59
N THR A 400 -33.74 -24.00 36.64
CA THR A 400 -34.30 -24.88 37.70
C THR A 400 -34.11 -26.34 37.30
N ASP A 401 -33.69 -27.22 38.22
CA ASP A 401 -33.55 -28.65 37.93
C ASP A 401 -34.83 -29.24 37.32
N GLY A 402 -34.71 -29.79 36.11
CA GLY A 402 -35.82 -30.27 35.29
C GLY A 402 -36.33 -29.30 34.22
N GLU A 403 -35.86 -28.04 34.17
CA GLU A 403 -36.09 -27.14 33.04
C GLU A 403 -35.34 -27.59 31.80
N THR A 404 -35.89 -27.26 30.63
CA THR A 404 -35.32 -27.58 29.33
C THR A 404 -35.22 -26.34 28.45
N LEU A 405 -34.08 -26.15 27.80
CA LEU A 405 -33.82 -25.07 26.85
C LEU A 405 -33.49 -25.64 25.48
N ALA A 406 -34.04 -25.04 24.43
CA ALA A 406 -33.75 -25.44 23.06
C ALA A 406 -32.36 -24.91 22.64
N CYS A 407 -31.60 -25.72 21.91
CA CYS A 407 -30.20 -25.45 21.55
C CYS A 407 -29.88 -25.98 20.15
N GLY A 408 -28.91 -25.40 19.45
CA GLY A 408 -28.64 -25.72 18.04
C GLY A 408 -29.53 -24.94 17.05
N SER A 409 -29.39 -25.23 15.76
CA SER A 409 -30.07 -24.53 14.66
C SER A 409 -31.25 -25.33 14.08
N THR A 410 -32.20 -24.63 13.46
CA THR A 410 -33.28 -25.22 12.64
C THR A 410 -33.07 -24.99 11.14
N VAL A 411 -31.91 -24.46 10.76
CA VAL A 411 -31.54 -24.13 9.37
C VAL A 411 -30.82 -25.34 8.77
N GLY A 412 -31.13 -25.67 7.51
CA GLY A 412 -30.52 -26.80 6.80
C GLY A 412 -30.80 -28.17 7.43
N GLU A 413 -29.77 -29.01 7.50
CA GLU A 413 -29.82 -30.35 8.11
C GLU A 413 -29.62 -30.33 9.63
N CYS A 414 -29.29 -29.17 10.19
CA CYS A 414 -29.21 -29.02 11.64
C CYS A 414 -30.57 -29.25 12.27
N ARG A 415 -30.54 -29.87 13.43
CA ARG A 415 -31.71 -30.03 14.28
C ARG A 415 -31.46 -29.39 15.61
N GLN A 416 -32.49 -28.69 16.09
CA GLN A 416 -32.50 -28.16 17.42
C GLN A 416 -32.61 -29.31 18.42
N GLY A 417 -31.64 -29.40 19.33
CA GLY A 417 -31.66 -30.28 20.48
C GLY A 417 -32.24 -29.60 21.71
N THR A 418 -32.17 -30.30 22.84
CA THR A 418 -32.63 -29.83 24.13
C THR A 418 -31.55 -30.00 25.18
N GLN A 419 -31.17 -28.92 25.85
CA GLN A 419 -30.38 -28.95 27.09
C GLN A 419 -31.33 -29.13 28.26
N SER A 420 -30.98 -30.00 29.20
CA SER A 420 -31.74 -30.21 30.44
C SER A 420 -30.94 -29.69 31.62
N CYS A 421 -31.61 -28.98 32.51
CA CYS A 421 -30.99 -28.44 33.71
C CYS A 421 -30.86 -29.50 34.81
N ALA A 422 -29.65 -29.66 35.35
CA ALA A 422 -29.40 -30.49 36.52
C ALA A 422 -28.29 -29.85 37.38
N GLY A 423 -28.51 -29.77 38.70
CA GLY A 423 -27.61 -29.07 39.62
C GLY A 423 -27.51 -27.56 39.34
N GLY A 424 -28.52 -26.97 38.70
CA GLY A 424 -28.53 -25.55 38.35
C GLY A 424 -27.62 -25.12 37.20
N GLN A 425 -27.15 -26.08 36.39
CA GLN A 425 -26.41 -25.85 35.15
C GLN A 425 -27.11 -26.55 33.98
N TRP A 426 -27.07 -25.93 32.80
CA TRP A 426 -27.51 -26.57 31.57
C TRP A 426 -26.55 -27.71 31.22
N GLY A 427 -27.09 -28.93 31.04
CA GLY A 427 -26.34 -30.07 30.53
C GLY A 427 -26.08 -29.97 29.03
N ALA A 428 -25.36 -30.95 28.47
CA ALA A 428 -25.09 -30.99 27.03
C ALA A 428 -26.37 -30.93 26.17
N CYS A 429 -26.28 -30.33 24.99
CA CYS A 429 -27.38 -30.28 24.04
C CYS A 429 -27.65 -31.70 23.53
N THR A 430 -28.78 -32.29 23.94
CA THR A 430 -29.14 -33.65 23.55
C THR A 430 -30.12 -33.63 22.39
N GLY A 431 -29.81 -34.40 21.34
CA GLY A 431 -30.67 -34.50 20.15
C GLY A 431 -30.45 -33.41 19.10
N SER A 432 -29.45 -32.53 19.25
CA SER A 432 -29.05 -31.65 18.16
C SER A 432 -28.34 -32.43 17.05
N ILE A 433 -28.45 -31.91 15.82
CA ILE A 433 -27.45 -32.14 14.78
C ILE A 433 -26.73 -30.80 14.64
N ASP A 434 -25.45 -30.79 14.97
CA ASP A 434 -24.61 -29.59 14.92
C ASP A 434 -24.15 -29.33 13.48
N PRO A 435 -23.83 -28.06 13.13
CA PRO A 435 -23.26 -27.73 11.83
C PRO A 435 -21.99 -28.52 11.58
N VAL A 436 -21.85 -29.05 10.37
CA VAL A 436 -20.62 -29.68 9.88
C VAL A 436 -20.20 -28.99 8.59
N ALA A 437 -18.93 -29.10 8.21
CA ALA A 437 -18.43 -28.57 6.95
C ALA A 437 -19.33 -29.03 5.78
N GLU A 438 -19.56 -28.13 4.83
CA GLU A 438 -20.52 -28.35 3.74
C GLU A 438 -20.12 -29.56 2.88
N ILE A 439 -21.09 -30.42 2.58
CA ILE A 439 -20.91 -31.59 1.72
C ILE A 439 -21.54 -31.28 0.37
N CYS A 440 -20.77 -30.66 -0.50
CA CYS A 440 -21.29 -30.20 -1.78
C CYS A 440 -21.82 -31.35 -2.67
N GLY A 441 -22.99 -31.11 -3.29
CA GLY A 441 -23.64 -32.01 -4.24
C GLY A 441 -24.55 -33.04 -3.58
N ASP A 442 -24.76 -32.96 -2.26
CA ASP A 442 -25.73 -33.79 -1.54
C ASP A 442 -27.13 -33.15 -1.51
N GLY A 443 -27.26 -31.91 -1.98
CA GLY A 443 -28.53 -31.18 -2.07
C GLY A 443 -28.99 -30.60 -0.74
N LYS A 444 -28.09 -30.47 0.23
CA LYS A 444 -28.39 -30.08 1.61
C LYS A 444 -27.53 -28.90 2.04
N ASP A 445 -27.87 -28.36 3.20
CA ASP A 445 -27.19 -27.26 3.88
C ASP A 445 -26.64 -27.89 5.18
N ASN A 446 -25.41 -28.41 5.12
CA ASN A 446 -24.80 -29.18 6.20
C ASN A 446 -24.15 -28.26 7.25
N ASN A 447 -23.73 -27.07 6.83
CA ASN A 447 -23.16 -26.03 7.70
C ASN A 447 -24.22 -25.09 8.30
N CYS A 448 -25.47 -25.24 7.89
CA CYS A 448 -26.67 -24.63 8.47
C CYS A 448 -26.66 -23.10 8.43
N ASN A 449 -26.02 -22.52 7.41
CA ASN A 449 -25.95 -21.07 7.21
C ASN A 449 -27.09 -20.54 6.32
N GLY A 450 -27.92 -21.43 5.78
CA GLY A 450 -29.09 -21.09 4.96
C GLY A 450 -28.85 -21.15 3.45
N VAL A 451 -27.66 -21.58 3.02
CA VAL A 451 -27.31 -21.79 1.62
C VAL A 451 -27.06 -23.27 1.40
N ILE A 452 -27.69 -23.82 0.35
CA ILE A 452 -27.54 -25.23 -0.02
C ILE A 452 -26.37 -25.35 -1.01
N ASP A 453 -25.44 -26.27 -0.75
CA ASP A 453 -24.34 -26.64 -1.65
C ASP A 453 -23.48 -25.43 -2.11
N GLU A 454 -23.09 -24.55 -1.19
CA GLU A 454 -22.22 -23.43 -1.53
C GLU A 454 -20.76 -23.86 -1.79
N PRO A 455 -20.08 -23.27 -2.78
CA PRO A 455 -18.68 -23.59 -3.06
C PRO A 455 -17.75 -22.99 -1.99
N GLY A 456 -16.83 -23.82 -1.46
CA GLY A 456 -15.75 -23.37 -0.58
C GLY A 456 -14.66 -22.63 -1.36
N ALA A 457 -13.93 -21.75 -0.67
CA ALA A 457 -12.74 -21.11 -1.22
C ALA A 457 -11.54 -22.06 -1.13
N TRP A 458 -10.80 -22.19 -2.23
CA TRP A 458 -9.59 -22.99 -2.33
C TRP A 458 -8.47 -22.12 -2.89
N TYR A 459 -7.28 -22.21 -2.32
CA TYR A 459 -6.14 -21.37 -2.69
C TYR A 459 -5.06 -22.25 -3.30
N PHE A 460 -4.46 -21.80 -4.40
CA PHE A 460 -3.42 -22.59 -5.07
C PHE A 460 -2.23 -22.79 -4.13
N ASP A 461 -1.69 -24.00 -4.10
CA ASP A 461 -0.52 -24.40 -3.32
C ASP A 461 0.58 -24.77 -4.33
N GLY A 462 1.37 -23.78 -4.68
CA GLY A 462 2.31 -23.82 -5.80
C GLY A 462 3.56 -24.67 -5.55
N ASP A 463 3.98 -24.77 -4.30
CA ASP A 463 5.19 -25.50 -3.89
C ASP A 463 4.92 -26.79 -3.10
N GLY A 464 3.67 -27.00 -2.65
CA GLY A 464 3.19 -28.24 -2.06
C GLY A 464 3.44 -28.37 -0.57
N ASP A 465 3.55 -27.26 0.17
CA ASP A 465 3.81 -27.25 1.61
C ASP A 465 2.54 -27.32 2.49
N GLY A 466 1.37 -27.10 1.87
CA GLY A 466 0.07 -27.14 2.53
C GLY A 466 -0.54 -25.77 2.85
N PHE A 467 0.14 -24.68 2.50
CA PHE A 467 -0.37 -23.31 2.56
C PHE A 467 -0.69 -22.81 1.15
N GLY A 468 -1.62 -21.86 1.05
CA GLY A 468 -2.13 -21.40 -0.25
C GLY A 468 -2.05 -19.90 -0.46
N ASP A 469 -1.88 -19.51 -1.73
CA ASP A 469 -1.80 -18.12 -2.20
C ASP A 469 -3.17 -17.42 -2.18
N PHE A 470 -3.28 -16.34 -1.39
CA PHE A 470 -4.49 -15.51 -1.34
C PHE A 470 -4.88 -14.89 -2.69
N SER A 471 -3.92 -14.72 -3.61
CA SER A 471 -4.12 -14.12 -4.93
C SER A 471 -4.66 -15.11 -5.96
N GLN A 472 -4.65 -16.41 -5.64
CA GLN A 472 -5.12 -17.49 -6.52
C GLN A 472 -6.25 -18.30 -5.87
N GLU A 473 -7.37 -17.63 -5.64
CA GLU A 473 -8.59 -18.23 -5.13
C GLU A 473 -9.43 -18.90 -6.24
N LEU A 474 -9.88 -20.12 -5.97
CA LEU A 474 -10.92 -20.82 -6.70
C LEU A 474 -12.07 -21.17 -5.76
N SER A 475 -13.26 -20.67 -6.07
CA SER A 475 -14.48 -21.09 -5.40
C SER A 475 -15.01 -22.37 -6.03
N GLN A 476 -14.85 -23.51 -5.35
CA GLN A 476 -15.28 -24.84 -5.81
C GLN A 476 -15.78 -25.73 -4.68
N CYS A 477 -16.57 -26.72 -5.05
CA CYS A 477 -17.20 -27.68 -4.14
C CYS A 477 -16.22 -28.70 -3.55
N GLU A 478 -15.35 -29.25 -4.37
CA GLU A 478 -14.32 -30.20 -3.94
C GLU A 478 -12.95 -29.55 -4.10
N GLN A 479 -12.01 -29.90 -3.21
CA GLN A 479 -10.62 -29.48 -3.28
C GLN A 479 -10.04 -29.75 -4.68
N PRO A 480 -9.74 -28.73 -5.46
CA PRO A 480 -9.02 -28.92 -6.71
C PRO A 480 -7.62 -29.46 -6.43
N VAL A 481 -7.08 -30.28 -7.33
CA VAL A 481 -5.72 -30.80 -7.18
C VAL A 481 -4.72 -29.64 -7.21
N GLY A 482 -3.87 -29.55 -6.19
CA GLY A 482 -2.88 -28.46 -6.04
C GLY A 482 -3.46 -27.19 -5.40
N TYR A 483 -4.56 -27.31 -4.67
CA TYR A 483 -5.14 -26.21 -3.88
C TYR A 483 -5.38 -26.67 -2.44
N VAL A 484 -5.39 -25.74 -1.48
CA VAL A 484 -5.65 -25.97 -0.05
C VAL A 484 -6.75 -25.03 0.48
N ASP A 485 -7.25 -25.27 1.69
CA ASP A 485 -8.38 -24.56 2.30
C ASP A 485 -7.98 -23.33 3.13
N ASN A 486 -6.75 -22.86 2.97
CA ASN A 486 -6.19 -21.72 3.69
C ASN A 486 -5.42 -20.79 2.75
N GLN A 487 -5.31 -19.51 3.13
CA GLN A 487 -4.78 -18.43 2.29
C GLN A 487 -3.54 -17.77 2.89
N PHE A 488 -2.75 -18.52 3.64
CA PHE A 488 -1.76 -17.97 4.56
C PHE A 488 -0.32 -18.01 4.01
N ASP A 489 -0.12 -18.45 2.77
CA ASP A 489 1.21 -18.48 2.16
C ASP A 489 1.61 -17.09 1.65
N CYS A 490 2.72 -16.56 2.17
CA CYS A 490 3.27 -15.29 1.71
C CYS A 490 4.21 -15.44 0.50
N VAL A 491 4.74 -16.64 0.22
CA VAL A 491 5.57 -16.97 -0.95
C VAL A 491 5.25 -18.38 -1.49
N ASP A 492 4.16 -18.48 -2.26
CA ASP A 492 3.62 -19.70 -2.92
C ASP A 492 4.56 -20.47 -3.89
N THR A 493 5.82 -20.05 -3.98
CA THR A 493 6.84 -20.70 -4.81
C THR A 493 8.00 -21.26 -3.99
N ASP A 494 7.97 -21.09 -2.67
CA ASP A 494 9.01 -21.50 -1.74
C ASP A 494 8.43 -22.14 -0.46
N ALA A 495 8.41 -23.48 -0.44
CA ALA A 495 7.93 -24.33 0.65
C ALA A 495 8.67 -24.16 1.99
N SER A 496 9.61 -23.22 2.10
CA SER A 496 10.27 -22.84 3.35
C SER A 496 9.77 -21.52 3.93
N ILE A 497 8.84 -20.84 3.25
CA ILE A 497 8.29 -19.54 3.64
C ILE A 497 6.78 -19.67 3.78
N HIS A 498 6.30 -19.92 4.98
CA HIS A 498 4.89 -20.17 5.30
C HIS A 498 4.64 -20.00 6.81
N PRO A 499 3.37 -19.87 7.29
CA PRO A 499 3.03 -19.61 8.69
C PRO A 499 3.64 -20.49 9.79
N ASP A 500 3.88 -21.75 9.42
CA ASP A 500 4.45 -22.76 10.33
C ASP A 500 5.98 -22.86 10.20
N ALA A 501 6.60 -22.08 9.32
CA ALA A 501 8.05 -22.06 9.15
C ALA A 501 8.72 -21.43 10.37
N LEU A 502 9.99 -21.78 10.56
CA LEU A 502 10.82 -21.17 11.59
C LEU A 502 11.56 -19.98 10.98
N GLU A 503 11.58 -18.86 11.71
CA GLU A 503 12.39 -17.70 11.33
C GLU A 503 13.87 -18.03 11.14
N VAL A 504 14.39 -17.57 10.01
CA VAL A 504 15.81 -17.61 9.67
C VAL A 504 16.28 -16.17 9.49
N CYS A 505 17.43 -15.84 10.10
CA CYS A 505 18.00 -14.50 10.02
C CYS A 505 18.61 -14.20 8.65
N ASP A 506 17.79 -14.11 7.61
CA ASP A 506 18.15 -13.88 6.22
C ASP A 506 17.45 -12.67 5.58
N ALA A 507 16.76 -11.86 6.40
CA ALA A 507 15.99 -10.69 6.01
C ALA A 507 14.74 -11.01 5.15
N ILE A 508 14.22 -12.22 5.29
CA ILE A 508 12.93 -12.66 4.76
C ILE A 508 12.04 -12.98 5.96
N ASP A 509 10.76 -12.62 5.89
CA ASP A 509 9.74 -13.09 6.82
C ASP A 509 9.43 -14.55 6.44
N ASN A 510 10.02 -15.52 7.16
CA ASN A 510 9.86 -16.93 6.79
C ASN A 510 8.53 -17.48 7.30
N ASN A 511 8.03 -17.00 8.44
CA ASN A 511 6.83 -17.48 9.10
C ASN A 511 5.57 -16.69 8.74
N CYS A 512 5.65 -15.75 7.80
CA CYS A 512 4.55 -14.91 7.33
C CYS A 512 3.76 -14.19 8.44
N ASP A 513 4.36 -13.86 9.58
CA ASP A 513 3.67 -13.18 10.69
C ASP A 513 3.63 -11.64 10.53
N GLY A 514 4.28 -11.12 9.48
CA GLY A 514 4.32 -9.71 9.12
C GLY A 514 5.49 -8.96 9.75
N TYR A 515 6.38 -9.65 10.45
CA TYR A 515 7.64 -9.14 10.93
C TYR A 515 8.79 -9.87 10.23
N THR A 516 9.96 -9.23 10.17
CA THR A 516 11.13 -9.81 9.52
C THR A 516 12.20 -10.03 10.57
N ASP A 517 12.79 -11.22 10.59
CA ASP A 517 13.91 -11.61 11.45
C ASP A 517 13.58 -11.47 12.97
N GLU A 518 12.36 -11.82 13.38
CA GLU A 518 11.89 -11.80 14.75
C GLU A 518 12.57 -12.89 15.58
N GLY A 519 13.05 -12.52 16.76
CA GLY A 519 13.79 -13.46 17.59
C GLY A 519 15.17 -13.81 17.03
N CYS A 520 15.64 -13.10 15.99
CA CYS A 520 17.02 -13.18 15.57
C CYS A 520 17.96 -12.74 16.69
N PRO A 521 19.05 -13.50 16.93
CA PRO A 521 19.99 -13.16 17.98
C PRO A 521 20.58 -11.77 17.76
N SER A 522 20.34 -10.88 18.71
CA SER A 522 20.83 -9.50 18.69
C SER A 522 21.67 -9.27 19.92
N CYS A 523 22.86 -8.69 19.75
CA CYS A 523 23.79 -8.40 20.85
C CYS A 523 23.37 -7.19 21.71
N SER A 524 22.08 -6.95 21.81
CA SER A 524 21.48 -5.81 22.51
C SER A 524 20.00 -5.98 22.84
N ASP A 525 19.44 -7.21 22.73
CA ASP A 525 18.02 -7.50 22.96
C ASP A 525 17.70 -7.94 24.39
N LEU A 526 18.71 -8.05 25.27
CA LEU A 526 18.61 -8.47 26.67
C LEU A 526 18.16 -9.92 26.86
N ILE A 527 18.21 -10.72 25.80
CA ILE A 527 17.91 -12.16 25.81
C ILE A 527 19.25 -12.89 25.59
N LYS A 528 19.29 -14.19 25.95
CA LYS A 528 20.43 -15.05 25.63
C LYS A 528 20.00 -16.05 24.56
N ASN A 529 20.23 -15.74 23.29
CA ASN A 529 19.87 -16.53 22.12
C ASN A 529 21.07 -16.65 21.14
N GLY A 530 20.99 -17.57 20.17
CA GLY A 530 22.08 -17.78 19.21
C GLY A 530 23.42 -18.22 19.80
N ASP A 531 24.50 -17.61 19.34
CA ASP A 531 25.90 -17.97 19.64
C ASP A 531 26.48 -17.28 20.88
N GLU A 532 25.65 -16.55 21.63
CA GLU A 532 26.07 -15.76 22.78
C GLU A 532 26.49 -16.62 23.98
N THR A 533 27.57 -16.22 24.63
CA THR A 533 28.01 -16.93 25.84
C THR A 533 27.36 -16.40 27.11
N ASP A 534 26.89 -15.15 27.12
CA ASP A 534 25.98 -14.57 28.12
C ASP A 534 25.05 -13.55 27.46
N ILE A 535 24.04 -13.02 28.18
CA ILE A 535 23.06 -12.04 27.63
C ILE A 535 23.79 -10.94 26.85
N ASP A 536 23.49 -10.83 25.55
CA ASP A 536 24.03 -9.86 24.59
C ASP A 536 25.57 -9.84 24.40
N CYS A 537 26.32 -10.87 24.83
CA CYS A 537 27.78 -10.83 24.76
C CYS A 537 28.46 -12.19 24.55
N GLY A 538 29.67 -12.10 23.98
CA GLY A 538 30.53 -13.24 23.70
C GLY A 538 30.03 -14.11 22.54
N GLY A 539 30.85 -15.09 22.14
CA GLY A 539 30.61 -15.86 20.92
C GLY A 539 31.15 -15.19 19.64
N PRO A 540 31.20 -15.92 18.52
CA PRO A 540 31.75 -15.44 17.26
C PRO A 540 30.87 -14.38 16.55
N MET A 541 29.55 -14.42 16.77
CA MET A 541 28.59 -13.51 16.12
C MET A 541 28.37 -12.22 16.91
N CYS A 542 28.49 -12.25 18.25
CA CYS A 542 28.27 -11.08 19.09
C CYS A 542 29.54 -10.32 19.49
N GLY A 543 29.58 -9.04 19.10
CA GLY A 543 30.67 -8.11 19.40
C GLY A 543 30.19 -7.00 20.32
N PRO A 544 30.06 -7.30 21.63
CA PRO A 544 31.22 -7.13 22.50
C PRO A 544 31.53 -8.37 23.34
N SER A 545 32.82 -8.56 23.67
CA SER A 545 33.21 -9.54 24.68
C SER A 545 32.57 -9.20 26.02
N CYS A 546 32.23 -10.23 26.80
CA CYS A 546 31.59 -10.14 28.10
C CYS A 546 32.49 -9.51 29.18
N VAL A 547 31.86 -8.72 30.07
CA VAL A 547 32.51 -8.12 31.25
C VAL A 547 32.79 -9.17 32.34
N PRO A 548 33.64 -8.89 33.34
CA PRO A 548 33.88 -9.85 34.42
C PRO A 548 32.59 -10.33 35.11
N ASN A 549 32.55 -11.63 35.45
CA ASN A 549 31.45 -12.42 36.02
C ASN A 549 30.32 -12.88 35.08
N GLN A 550 30.33 -12.45 33.81
CA GLN A 550 29.49 -13.01 32.76
C GLN A 550 30.05 -14.34 32.24
N SER A 551 29.19 -15.15 31.65
CA SER A 551 29.46 -16.51 31.18
C SER A 551 30.27 -16.51 29.88
N CYS A 552 31.18 -17.46 29.75
CA CYS A 552 32.07 -17.60 28.59
C CYS A 552 32.37 -19.08 28.30
N ILE A 553 32.75 -19.39 27.07
CA ILE A 553 33.17 -20.72 26.64
C ILE A 553 34.67 -20.72 26.31
N ILE A 554 35.14 -19.67 25.65
CA ILE A 554 36.54 -19.46 25.27
C ILE A 554 37.05 -18.10 25.74
N ASP A 555 38.37 -17.95 25.81
CA ASP A 555 39.01 -16.74 26.31
C ASP A 555 38.59 -15.47 25.54
N SER A 556 38.37 -15.54 24.23
CA SER A 556 37.94 -14.41 23.39
C SER A 556 36.54 -13.89 23.69
N ASP A 557 35.71 -14.69 24.39
CA ASP A 557 34.37 -14.25 24.80
C ASP A 557 34.44 -13.18 25.89
N CYS A 558 35.59 -12.95 26.51
CA CYS A 558 35.76 -12.02 27.62
C CYS A 558 36.57 -10.78 27.23
N ILE A 559 36.20 -9.59 27.72
CA ILE A 559 36.99 -8.35 27.53
C ILE A 559 38.42 -8.54 28.05
N THR A 560 38.56 -9.37 29.08
CA THR A 560 39.83 -9.70 29.71
C THR A 560 40.65 -10.75 28.96
N TRP A 561 40.10 -11.36 27.91
CA TRP A 561 40.67 -12.51 27.21
C TRP A 561 40.93 -13.70 28.15
N LEU A 562 40.13 -13.86 29.20
CA LEU A 562 40.29 -14.91 30.19
C LEU A 562 38.94 -15.45 30.64
N CYS A 563 38.62 -16.64 30.17
CA CYS A 563 37.50 -17.43 30.65
C CYS A 563 37.98 -18.34 31.79
N GLY A 564 37.57 -17.99 33.02
CA GLY A 564 37.98 -18.75 34.21
C GLY A 564 37.42 -20.17 34.22
N ALA A 565 38.00 -21.05 35.05
CA ALA A 565 37.62 -22.47 35.14
C ALA A 565 36.15 -22.73 35.56
N ALA A 566 35.42 -21.70 35.98
CA ALA A 566 33.99 -21.74 36.27
C ALA A 566 33.10 -21.35 35.07
N GLY A 567 33.67 -21.18 33.87
CA GLY A 567 32.95 -20.70 32.68
C GLY A 567 32.51 -19.24 32.79
N LYS A 568 33.30 -18.41 33.49
CA LYS A 568 33.01 -16.99 33.71
C LYS A 568 34.20 -16.10 33.40
N CYS A 569 33.94 -14.93 32.82
CA CYS A 569 34.94 -13.92 32.53
C CYS A 569 35.57 -13.39 33.81
N THR A 570 36.90 -13.39 33.87
CA THR A 570 37.65 -12.95 35.06
C THR A 570 38.81 -12.07 34.66
N GLY A 571 39.22 -11.16 35.55
CA GLY A 571 40.45 -10.39 35.38
C GLY A 571 41.69 -11.22 35.70
N CYS A 572 42.84 -10.78 35.21
CA CYS A 572 44.12 -11.41 35.50
C CYS A 572 44.77 -10.81 36.77
N LEU A 573 45.48 -11.65 37.53
CA LEU A 573 46.28 -11.29 38.71
C LEU A 573 47.74 -11.73 38.57
N LEU A 574 48.04 -12.66 37.67
CA LEU A 574 49.38 -13.19 37.40
C LEU A 574 49.55 -13.37 35.88
N ASP A 575 50.76 -13.16 35.38
CA ASP A 575 51.13 -13.35 33.97
C ASP A 575 50.80 -14.74 33.44
N SER A 576 50.89 -15.77 34.30
CA SER A 576 50.58 -17.16 33.94
C SER A 576 49.10 -17.41 33.64
N GLN A 577 48.22 -16.45 33.92
CA GLN A 577 46.78 -16.54 33.64
C GLN A 577 46.43 -16.00 32.26
N CYS A 578 47.37 -15.36 31.56
CA CYS A 578 47.15 -14.80 30.23
C CYS A 578 47.82 -15.67 29.17
N ALA A 579 47.14 -15.94 28.05
CA ALA A 579 47.73 -16.67 26.93
C ALA A 579 48.96 -15.96 26.33
N SER A 580 49.00 -14.62 26.38
CA SER A 580 50.16 -13.80 26.02
C SER A 580 51.28 -13.82 27.05
N GLY A 581 51.04 -14.36 28.25
CA GLY A 581 51.99 -14.35 29.35
C GLY A 581 52.20 -12.97 29.98
N VAL A 582 51.34 -11.98 29.71
CA VAL A 582 51.45 -10.62 30.27
C VAL A 582 50.09 -10.15 30.80
N CYS A 583 50.02 -9.97 32.11
CA CYS A 583 48.87 -9.41 32.82
C CYS A 583 49.13 -7.96 33.21
N ASN A 584 48.27 -7.04 32.79
CA ASN A 584 48.33 -5.66 33.27
C ASN A 584 47.72 -5.58 34.67
N GLN A 585 48.60 -5.55 35.68
CA GLN A 585 48.22 -5.50 37.11
C GLN A 585 47.43 -4.22 37.50
N LEU A 586 47.49 -3.15 36.70
CA LEU A 586 46.71 -1.93 36.93
C LEU A 586 45.27 -2.04 36.40
N SER A 587 45.07 -2.76 35.30
CA SER A 587 43.76 -2.85 34.65
C SER A 587 43.07 -4.22 34.81
N GLY A 588 43.79 -5.24 35.27
CA GLY A 588 43.29 -6.61 35.39
C GLY A 588 43.00 -7.28 34.04
N PHE A 589 43.60 -6.78 32.95
CA PHE A 589 43.39 -7.28 31.58
C PHE A 589 44.64 -7.98 31.04
N CYS A 590 44.46 -9.08 30.31
CA CYS A 590 45.53 -9.71 29.55
C CYS A 590 45.89 -8.84 28.34
N ASN A 591 47.18 -8.65 28.09
CA ASN A 591 47.62 -7.94 26.89
C ASN A 591 47.34 -8.83 25.65
N PRO A 592 46.60 -8.37 24.63
CA PRO A 592 46.31 -9.17 23.44
C PRO A 592 47.52 -9.36 22.51
N ASN A 593 48.68 -8.75 22.79
CA ASN A 593 49.93 -8.91 22.04
C ASN A 593 51.04 -9.58 22.86
#